data_AF-A0A662VLJ5-F1
#
_entry.id   AF-A0A662VLJ5-F1
#
_cell.length_a   1.000
_cell.length_b   1.000
_cell.length_c   1.000
_cell.angle_alpha   90.00
_cell.angle_beta   90.00
_cell.angle_gamma   90.00
#
_symmetry.space_group_name_H-M   'P 1'
#
loop_
_entity.id
_entity.type
_entity.pdbx_description
1 polymer ?
#
loop_
_entity_poly.entity_id
_entity_poly.type
_entity_poly.pdbx_seq_one_letter_code
_entity_poly.pdbx_strand_id
1 'polypeptide(L)'
;MKRVAQSLARAEGRNIVKEEDLKRVRGILVDNLNEVLRDEQVRIRTETYGIRKASPRFQVVRATLINHPKLTVHEIWEYVKDTGLFKDVGNLQGLLDWMRKYGYVIETSDRRYEWV
;
A
#
# COMPACT_ATOMS: atom_id res chain seq x y z
N MET A 1 1.87 19.05 -9.45
CA MET A 1 2.90 20.09 -9.29
C MET A 1 2.79 21.24 -10.30
N LYS A 2 2.79 21.00 -11.63
CA LYS A 2 2.73 22.07 -12.65
C LYS A 2 1.65 23.14 -12.40
N ARG A 3 0.41 22.73 -12.11
CA ARG A 3 -0.71 23.66 -11.85
C ARG A 3 -0.49 24.54 -10.62
N VAL A 4 0.07 23.98 -9.55
CA VAL A 4 0.34 24.73 -8.30
C VAL A 4 1.48 25.73 -8.53
N ALA A 5 2.54 25.32 -9.24
CA ALA A 5 3.66 26.20 -9.55
C ALA A 5 3.26 27.36 -10.48
N GLN A 6 2.40 27.08 -11.47
CA GLN A 6 1.79 28.10 -12.33
C GLN A 6 0.91 29.06 -11.54
N SER A 7 0.16 28.56 -10.54
CA SER A 7 -0.65 29.41 -9.66
C SER A 7 0.23 30.36 -8.83
N LEU A 8 1.34 29.87 -8.26
CA LEU A 8 2.30 30.70 -7.52
C LEU A 8 2.95 31.77 -8.40
N ALA A 9 3.39 31.40 -9.61
CA ALA A 9 3.96 32.35 -10.55
C ALA A 9 2.96 33.46 -10.93
N ARG A 10 1.68 33.11 -11.15
CA ARG A 10 0.61 34.08 -11.42
C ARG A 10 0.31 34.99 -10.23
N ALA A 11 0.35 34.47 -9.01
CA ALA A 11 0.15 35.26 -7.80
C ALA A 11 1.22 36.36 -7.64
N GLU A 12 2.42 36.14 -8.20
CA GLU A 12 3.51 37.12 -8.24
C GLU A 12 3.53 37.94 -9.54
N GLY A 13 2.47 37.88 -10.36
CA GLY A 13 2.38 38.62 -11.63
C GLY A 13 3.32 38.12 -12.73
N ARG A 14 3.89 36.91 -12.59
CA ARG A 14 4.86 36.34 -13.52
C ARG A 14 4.19 35.37 -14.49
N ASN A 15 4.52 35.49 -15.79
CA ASN A 15 4.07 34.58 -16.84
C ASN A 15 4.97 33.35 -17.04
N ILE A 16 6.11 33.30 -16.33
CA ILE A 16 7.08 32.20 -16.40
C ILE A 16 7.28 31.64 -15.00
N VAL A 17 7.17 30.31 -14.91
CA VAL A 17 7.47 29.55 -13.69
C VAL A 17 8.98 29.50 -13.49
N LYS A 18 9.45 29.92 -12.31
CA LYS A 18 10.86 29.84 -11.92
C LYS A 18 11.11 28.61 -11.04
N GLU A 19 12.37 28.27 -10.86
CA GLU A 19 12.78 27.18 -9.96
C GLU A 19 12.31 27.42 -8.51
N GLU A 20 12.28 28.66 -8.06
CA GLU A 20 11.79 29.07 -6.73
C GLU A 20 10.32 28.65 -6.51
N ASP A 21 9.47 28.78 -7.54
CA ASP A 21 8.08 28.33 -7.48
C ASP A 21 8.01 26.82 -7.29
N LEU A 22 8.87 26.06 -7.97
CA LEU A 22 8.93 24.60 -7.85
C LEU A 22 9.40 24.18 -6.45
N LYS A 23 10.42 24.86 -5.90
CA LYS A 23 10.89 24.63 -4.53
C LYS A 23 9.80 24.92 -3.50
N ARG A 24 9.05 26.01 -3.68
CA ARG A 24 7.94 26.38 -2.82
C ARG A 24 6.78 25.38 -2.89
N VAL A 25 6.41 24.90 -4.09
CA VAL A 25 5.44 23.81 -4.25
C VAL A 25 5.90 22.54 -3.53
N ARG A 26 7.18 22.17 -3.67
CA ARG A 26 7.72 21.00 -2.98
C ARG A 26 7.61 21.14 -1.47
N GLY A 27 7.95 22.31 -0.92
CA GLY A 27 7.79 22.61 0.52
C GLY A 27 6.36 22.41 0.98
N ILE A 28 5.40 23.09 0.33
CA ILE A 28 3.96 22.99 0.66
C ILE A 28 3.47 21.54 0.61
N LEU A 29 3.86 20.76 -0.40
CA LEU A 29 3.44 19.37 -0.52
C LEU A 29 4.04 18.49 0.58
N VAL A 30 5.31 18.70 0.93
CA VAL A 30 5.97 17.95 2.01
C VAL A 30 5.37 18.31 3.36
N ASP A 31 5.10 19.59 3.62
CA ASP A 31 4.50 20.05 4.87
C ASP A 31 3.09 19.48 5.06
N ASN A 32 2.25 19.57 4.02
CA ASN A 32 0.92 18.97 4.04
C ASN A 32 0.97 17.45 4.24
N LEU A 33 1.91 16.75 3.58
CA LEU A 33 2.07 15.32 3.77
C LEU A 33 2.49 14.99 5.21
N ASN A 34 3.43 15.75 5.77
CA ASN A 34 3.87 15.59 7.14
C ASN A 34 2.75 15.84 8.14
N GLU A 35 1.87 16.81 7.88
CA GLU A 35 0.69 17.06 8.72
C GLU A 35 -0.29 15.87 8.69
N VAL A 36 -0.58 15.34 7.50
CA VAL A 36 -1.39 14.12 7.35
C VAL A 36 -0.77 12.92 8.08
N LEU A 37 0.55 12.77 8.04
CA LEU A 37 1.25 11.68 8.72
C LEU A 37 1.29 11.85 10.25
N ARG A 38 1.14 13.08 10.76
CA ARG A 38 1.05 13.38 12.20
C ARG A 38 -0.35 13.18 12.76
N ASP A 39 -1.37 13.09 11.91
CA ASP A 39 -2.72 12.74 12.33
C ASP A 39 -2.71 11.38 13.04
N GLU A 40 -3.25 11.34 14.26
CA GLU A 40 -3.19 10.17 15.12
C GLU A 40 -3.95 8.97 14.54
N GLN A 41 -5.04 9.19 13.81
CA GLN A 41 -5.75 8.11 13.13
C GLN A 41 -4.92 7.52 11.98
N VAL A 42 -4.18 8.37 11.26
CA VAL A 42 -3.24 7.93 10.21
C VAL A 42 -2.06 7.17 10.80
N ARG A 43 -1.50 7.65 11.92
CA ARG A 43 -0.39 6.98 12.63
C ARG A 43 -0.81 5.61 13.18
N ILE A 44 -1.94 5.53 13.89
CA ILE A 44 -2.47 4.25 14.44
C ILE A 44 -2.71 3.24 13.33
N ARG A 45 -3.30 3.67 12.20
CA ARG A 45 -3.47 2.80 11.02
C ARG A 45 -2.13 2.28 10.52
N THR A 46 -1.13 3.16 10.38
CA THR A 46 0.21 2.82 9.90
C THR A 46 0.93 1.83 10.83
N GLU A 47 0.89 2.06 12.14
CA GLU A 47 1.47 1.15 13.14
C GLU A 47 0.77 -0.22 13.15
N THR A 48 -0.56 -0.23 13.10
CA THR A 48 -1.36 -1.46 13.03
C THR A 48 -1.05 -2.27 11.76
N TYR A 49 -0.79 -1.59 10.63
CA TYR A 49 -0.34 -2.25 9.40
C TYR A 49 1.06 -2.84 9.54
N GLY A 50 1.99 -2.12 10.20
CA GLY A 50 3.32 -2.62 10.50
C GLY A 50 3.30 -3.92 11.31
N ILE A 51 2.45 -3.99 12.33
CA ILE A 51 2.28 -5.19 13.17
C ILE A 51 1.75 -6.37 12.34
N ARG A 52 0.75 -6.15 11.46
CA ARG A 52 0.22 -7.21 10.59
C ARG A 52 1.24 -7.69 9.56
N LYS A 53 2.09 -6.81 9.00
CA LYS A 53 3.20 -7.21 8.12
C LYS A 53 4.20 -8.12 8.83
N ALA A 54 4.45 -7.87 10.11
CA ALA A 54 5.35 -8.70 10.92
C ALA A 54 4.73 -10.06 11.30
N SER A 55 3.43 -10.27 11.04
CA SER A 55 2.77 -11.52 11.44
C SER A 55 3.31 -12.74 10.64
N PRO A 56 3.48 -13.91 11.29
CA PRO A 56 3.89 -15.13 10.60
C PRO A 56 2.97 -15.51 9.43
N ARG A 57 1.65 -15.31 9.61
CA ARG A 57 0.64 -15.53 8.57
C ARG A 57 0.92 -14.72 7.30
N PHE A 58 1.23 -13.43 7.46
CA PHE A 58 1.57 -12.56 6.35
C PHE A 58 2.84 -13.02 5.64
N GLN A 59 3.90 -13.33 6.41
CA GLN A 59 5.18 -13.73 5.84
C GLN A 59 5.10 -15.05 5.07
N VAL A 60 4.35 -16.03 5.61
CA VAL A 60 4.12 -17.31 4.92
C VAL A 60 3.38 -17.09 3.60
N VAL A 61 2.27 -16.34 3.59
CA VAL A 61 1.52 -16.08 2.35
C VAL A 61 2.34 -15.27 1.34
N ARG A 62 3.12 -14.29 1.82
CA ARG A 62 4.07 -13.54 0.98
C ARG A 62 5.08 -14.47 0.32
N ALA A 63 5.73 -15.33 1.10
CA ALA A 63 6.72 -16.27 0.58
C ALA A 63 6.08 -17.23 -0.45
N THR A 64 4.89 -17.75 -0.17
CA THR A 64 4.15 -18.60 -1.10
C THR A 64 3.89 -17.91 -2.42
N LEU A 65 3.37 -16.67 -2.42
CA LEU A 65 3.03 -15.95 -3.64
C LEU A 65 4.25 -15.44 -4.43
N ILE A 66 5.37 -15.19 -3.76
CA ILE A 66 6.64 -14.85 -4.43
C ILE A 66 7.22 -16.09 -5.14
N ASN A 67 7.19 -17.26 -4.49
CA ASN A 67 7.76 -18.49 -5.05
C ASN A 67 6.84 -19.16 -6.06
N HIS A 68 5.53 -18.99 -5.89
CA HIS A 68 4.48 -19.57 -6.72
C HIS A 68 3.45 -18.47 -7.04
N PRO A 69 3.71 -17.66 -8.08
CA PRO A 69 2.77 -16.61 -8.48
C PRO A 69 1.52 -17.21 -9.12
N LYS A 70 0.42 -16.43 -9.11
CA LYS A 70 -0.86 -16.77 -9.76
C LYS A 70 -1.49 -18.05 -9.19
N LEU A 71 -1.65 -18.08 -7.87
CA LEU A 71 -2.36 -19.16 -7.19
C LEU A 71 -3.76 -18.72 -6.77
N THR A 72 -4.72 -19.62 -6.88
CA THR A 72 -6.05 -19.48 -6.26
C THR A 72 -5.96 -19.64 -4.75
N VAL A 73 -6.97 -19.17 -4.01
CA VAL A 73 -7.01 -19.32 -2.54
C VAL A 73 -6.88 -20.77 -2.08
N HIS A 74 -7.43 -21.73 -2.83
CA HIS A 74 -7.33 -23.16 -2.50
C HIS A 74 -5.93 -23.69 -2.73
N GLU A 75 -5.27 -23.30 -3.81
CA GLU A 75 -3.87 -23.69 -4.04
C GLU A 75 -2.95 -23.08 -2.96
N ILE A 76 -3.16 -21.81 -2.59
CA ILE A 76 -2.42 -21.19 -1.49
C ILE A 76 -2.67 -21.94 -0.17
N TRP A 77 -3.92 -22.33 0.09
CA TRP A 77 -4.27 -23.13 1.27
C TRP A 77 -3.46 -24.43 1.33
N GLU A 78 -3.31 -25.14 0.22
CA GLU A 78 -2.52 -26.38 0.17
C GLU A 78 -1.06 -26.17 0.58
N TYR A 79 -0.47 -25.00 0.25
CA TYR A 79 0.90 -24.67 0.68
C TYR A 79 1.02 -24.29 2.16
N VAL A 80 -0.04 -23.75 2.76
CA VAL A 80 0.05 -23.13 4.10
C VAL A 80 -0.68 -23.91 5.19
N LYS A 81 -1.51 -24.89 4.84
CA LYS A 81 -2.33 -25.66 5.79
C LYS A 81 -1.51 -26.35 6.88
N ASP A 82 -0.35 -26.91 6.51
CA ASP A 82 0.50 -27.68 7.43
C ASP A 82 1.27 -26.78 8.42
N THR A 83 1.27 -25.46 8.20
CA THR A 83 1.89 -24.51 9.13
C THR A 83 1.08 -24.36 10.43
N GLY A 84 -0.19 -24.80 10.46
CA GLY A 84 -1.11 -24.60 11.58
C GLY A 84 -1.47 -23.13 11.83
N LEU A 85 -0.99 -22.20 10.98
CA LEU A 85 -1.22 -20.77 11.17
C LEU A 85 -2.63 -20.34 10.78
N PHE A 86 -3.30 -21.08 9.90
CA PHE A 86 -4.65 -20.77 9.42
C PHE A 86 -5.62 -21.86 9.85
N LYS A 87 -6.81 -21.47 10.31
CA LYS A 87 -7.83 -22.41 10.78
C LYS A 87 -8.58 -23.08 9.63
N ASP A 88 -8.86 -22.31 8.59
CA ASP A 88 -9.64 -22.70 7.42
C ASP A 88 -9.35 -21.74 6.25
N VAL A 89 -9.89 -22.09 5.08
CA VAL A 89 -9.78 -21.29 3.85
C VAL A 89 -10.38 -19.88 4.02
N GLY A 90 -11.43 -19.72 4.82
CA GLY A 90 -12.03 -18.41 5.09
C GLY A 90 -11.09 -17.48 5.85
N ASN A 91 -10.32 -18.03 6.79
CA ASN A 91 -9.31 -17.29 7.53
C ASN A 91 -8.15 -16.84 6.64
N LEU A 92 -7.76 -17.66 5.67
CA LEU A 92 -6.80 -17.30 4.63
C LEU A 92 -7.37 -16.23 3.68
N GLN A 93 -8.62 -16.40 3.22
CA GLN A 93 -9.30 -15.43 2.35
C GLN A 93 -9.38 -14.05 3.01
N GLY A 94 -9.72 -13.97 4.30
CA GLY A 94 -9.76 -12.71 5.03
C GLY A 94 -8.39 -12.01 5.10
N LEU A 95 -7.29 -12.75 5.11
CA LEU A 95 -5.95 -12.18 5.00
C LEU A 95 -5.67 -11.70 3.57
N LEU A 96 -6.01 -12.49 2.55
CA LEU A 96 -5.82 -12.11 1.14
C LEU A 96 -6.66 -10.87 0.76
N ASP A 97 -7.90 -10.77 1.24
CA ASP A 97 -8.75 -9.60 1.05
C ASP A 97 -8.15 -8.34 1.67
N TRP A 98 -7.60 -8.48 2.89
CA TRP A 98 -6.85 -7.40 3.53
C TRP A 98 -5.61 -7.06 2.70
N MET A 99 -4.82 -8.04 2.27
CA MET A 99 -3.62 -7.81 1.47
C MET A 99 -3.93 -7.10 0.14
N ARG A 100 -5.03 -7.49 -0.52
CA ARG A 100 -5.54 -6.87 -1.76
C ARG A 100 -5.99 -5.43 -1.51
N LYS A 101 -6.76 -5.19 -0.45
CA LYS A 101 -7.23 -3.84 -0.07
C LYS A 101 -6.07 -2.85 0.12
N TYR A 102 -4.91 -3.33 0.58
CA TYR A 102 -3.72 -2.51 0.81
C TYR A 102 -2.66 -2.62 -0.28
N GLY A 103 -2.97 -3.26 -1.42
CA GLY A 103 -2.13 -3.28 -2.61
C GLY A 103 -0.88 -4.17 -2.51
N TYR A 104 -0.85 -5.14 -1.59
CA TYR A 104 0.25 -6.13 -1.52
C TYR A 104 0.09 -7.25 -2.55
N VAL A 105 -1.15 -7.55 -2.91
CA VAL A 105 -1.49 -8.59 -3.89
C VAL A 105 -2.56 -8.06 -4.84
N ILE A 106 -2.54 -8.55 -6.08
CA ILE A 106 -3.58 -8.33 -7.06
C ILE A 106 -4.32 -9.65 -7.25
N GLU A 107 -5.64 -9.57 -7.39
CA GLU A 107 -6.46 -10.70 -7.83
C GLU A 107 -6.75 -10.53 -9.33
N THR A 108 -6.38 -11.54 -10.12
CA THR A 108 -6.66 -11.60 -11.56
C THR A 108 -8.13 -11.95 -11.82
N SER A 109 -8.58 -11.79 -13.07
CA SER A 109 -9.95 -12.11 -13.48
C SER A 109 -10.35 -13.56 -13.24
N ASP A 110 -9.39 -14.49 -13.20
CA ASP A 110 -9.58 -15.91 -12.89
C ASP A 110 -9.40 -16.26 -11.40
N ARG A 111 -9.51 -15.26 -10.50
CA ARG A 111 -9.42 -15.41 -9.03
C ARG A 111 -8.07 -15.96 -8.55
N ARG A 112 -6.99 -15.65 -9.26
CA ARG A 112 -5.62 -15.97 -8.83
C ARG A 112 -4.97 -14.75 -8.21
N TYR A 113 -4.16 -14.98 -7.20
CA TYR A 113 -3.44 -13.95 -6.48
C TYR A 113 -1.99 -13.89 -6.97
N GLU A 114 -1.51 -12.66 -7.18
CA GLU A 114 -0.14 -12.36 -7.54
C GLU A 114 0.42 -11.30 -6.59
N TRP A 115 1.68 -11.45 -6.21
CA TRP A 115 2.38 -10.48 -5.38
C TRP A 115 2.78 -9.24 -6.21
N VAL A 116 2.63 -8.04 -5.62
CA VAL A 116 3.00 -6.75 -6.26
C VAL A 116 4.41 -6.31 -5.90
#